data_AF-A0A1H3Y6D7-F1
#
_entry.id   AF-A0A1H3Y6D7-F1
#
_cell.length_a   1.000
_cell.length_b   1.000
_cell.length_c   1.000
_cell.angle_alpha   90.00
_cell.angle_beta   90.00
_cell.angle_gamma   90.00
#
_symmetry.space_group_name_H-M   'P 1'
#
loop_
_entity.id
_entity.type
_entity.pdbx_description
1 polymer ?
#
loop_
_entity_poly.entity_id
_entity_poly.type
_entity_poly.pdbx_seq_one_letter_code
_entity_poly.pdbx_strand_id
1 'polypeptide(L)' 'MADKALVYIHGKGGTASASEQFKSLFPDCDIYGFDYKSEYPWEVRCKL' A
#
# COMPACT_ATOMS: atom_id res chain seq x y z
N MET A 1 16.52 5.72 -3.92
CA MET A 1 15.75 4.65 -3.26
C MET A 1 16.15 4.67 -1.81
N ALA A 2 15.17 4.74 -0.93
CA ALA A 2 15.40 4.67 0.50
C ALA A 2 15.75 3.23 0.90
N ASP A 3 16.49 3.07 1.99
CA ASP A 3 16.84 1.74 2.52
C ASP A 3 15.62 1.01 3.13
N LYS A 4 14.52 1.73 3.34
CA LYS A 4 13.29 1.23 3.96
C LYS A 4 12.08 1.55 3.08
N ALA A 5 11.13 0.64 3.05
CA ALA A 5 9.87 0.81 2.34
C ALA A 5 8.68 0.63 3.30
N LEU A 6 7.65 1.44 3.10
CA LEU A 6 6.35 1.29 3.75
C LEU A 6 5.33 0.90 2.68
N VAL A 7 4.70 -0.26 2.87
CA VAL A 7 3.63 -0.75 2.00
C VAL A 7 2.29 -0.58 2.71
N TYR A 8 1.45 0.28 2.16
CA TYR A 8 0.09 0.50 2.63
C TYR A 8 -0.89 -0.36 1.84
N ILE A 9 -1.72 -1.12 2.55
CA ILE A 9 -2.83 -1.90 1.99
C ILE A 9 -4.12 -1.29 2.53
N HIS A 10 -5.00 -0.82 1.65
CA HIS A 10 -6.23 -0.17 2.07
C HIS A 10 -7.22 -1.15 2.72
N GLY A 11 -8.22 -0.63 3.42
CA GLY A 11 -9.37 -1.43 3.88
C GLY A 11 -10.49 -1.45 2.84
N LYS A 12 -11.61 -2.09 3.16
CA LYS A 12 -12.83 -2.06 2.33
C LYS A 12 -13.25 -0.62 2.03
N GLY A 13 -13.45 -0.31 0.74
CA GLY A 13 -13.87 1.03 0.27
C GLY A 13 -12.77 2.09 0.29
N GLY A 14 -11.53 1.73 0.65
CA GLY A 14 -10.37 2.60 0.56
C GLY A 14 -9.70 2.54 -0.81
N THR A 15 -8.64 3.32 -0.97
CA THR A 15 -7.84 3.40 -2.18
C THR A 15 -6.36 3.41 -1.84
N ALA A 16 -5.51 2.96 -2.77
CA ALA A 16 -4.06 3.03 -2.61
C ALA A 16 -3.54 4.47 -2.40
N SER A 17 -4.21 5.49 -2.95
CA SER A 17 -3.80 6.90 -2.81
C SER A 17 -3.78 7.40 -1.36
N ALA A 18 -4.52 6.75 -0.46
CA ALA A 18 -4.43 7.07 0.96
C ALA A 18 -3.02 6.85 1.53
N SER A 19 -2.14 6.11 0.84
CA SER A 19 -0.74 5.95 1.26
C SER A 19 0.05 7.26 1.28
N GLU A 20 -0.34 8.27 0.48
CA GLU A 20 0.42 9.51 0.34
C GLU A 20 0.51 10.32 1.64
N GLN A 21 -0.48 10.17 2.52
CA GLN A 21 -0.50 10.83 3.83
C GLN A 21 0.68 10.41 4.73
N PHE A 22 1.30 9.25 4.46
CA PHE A 22 2.41 8.72 5.25
C PHE A 22 3.77 9.29 4.83
N LYS A 23 3.88 9.98 3.67
CA LYS A 23 5.14 10.58 3.20
C LYS A 23 5.71 11.59 4.21
N SER A 24 4.86 12.36 4.87
CA SER A 24 5.29 13.35 5.88
C SER A 24 5.69 12.72 7.22
N LEU A 25 5.13 11.56 7.56
CA LEU A 25 5.41 10.85 8.80
C LEU A 25 6.66 9.97 8.70
N PHE A 26 6.97 9.48 7.50
CA PHE A 26 8.09 8.60 7.21
C PHE A 26 8.93 9.14 6.05
N PRO A 27 9.61 10.29 6.22
CA PRO A 27 10.37 10.93 5.15
C PRO A 27 11.53 10.08 4.63
N ASP A 28 12.04 9.14 5.45
CA ASP A 28 13.16 8.26 5.11
C ASP A 28 12.71 6.91 4.51
N CYS A 29 11.42 6.77 4.15
CA CYS A 29 10.88 5.55 3.56
C CYS A 29 10.33 5.81 2.14
N ASP A 30 10.57 4.88 1.23
CA ASP A 30 9.82 4.82 -0.02
C ASP A 30 8.39 4.33 0.29
N ILE A 31 7.38 5.10 -0.11
CA ILE A 31 5.97 4.83 0.23
C ILE A 31 5.25 4.23 -0.98
N TYR A 32 4.63 3.06 -0.78
CA TYR A 32 3.85 2.36 -1.81
C TYR A 32 2.43 2.11 -1.33
N GLY A 33 1.45 2.48 -2.15
CA GLY A 33 0.05 2.09 -1.97
C GLY A 33 -0.29 0.88 -2.84
N PHE A 34 -0.87 -0.16 -2.24
CA PHE A 34 -1.33 -1.35 -2.96
C PHE A 34 -2.84 -1.33 -3.14
N ASP A 35 -3.28 -1.37 -4.40
CA ASP A 35 -4.70 -1.38 -4.78
C ASP A 35 -5.12 -2.82 -5.12
N TYR A 36 -5.81 -3.50 -4.20
CA TYR A 36 -6.33 -4.84 -4.45
C TYR A 36 -7.77 -4.77 -4.96
N LYS A 37 -8.07 -5.57 -5.99
CA LYS A 37 -9.37 -5.55 -6.67
C LYS A 37 -10.37 -6.60 -6.16
N SER A 38 -9.94 -7.50 -5.29
CA SER A 38 -10.80 -8.53 -4.69
C SER A 38 -11.61 -7.96 -3.51
N GLU A 39 -12.67 -8.66 -3.11
CA GLU A 39 -13.47 -8.25 -1.95
C GLU A 39 -12.65 -8.32 -0.67
N TYR A 40 -11.79 -9.33 -0.56
CA TYR A 40 -10.91 -9.53 0.57
C TYR A 40 -9.43 -9.59 0.15
N PRO A 41 -8.49 -9.03 0.95
CA PRO A 41 -7.06 -9.03 0.61
C PRO A 41 -6.44 -10.43 0.41
N TRP A 42 -6.91 -11.44 1.17
CA TRP A 42 -6.38 -12.81 1.09
C TRP A 42 -6.82 -13.59 -0.17
N GLU A 43 -7.76 -13.05 -0.95
CA GLU A 43 -8.20 -13.66 -2.20
C GLU A 43 -7.26 -13.36 -3.36
N VAL A 44 -6.36 -12.38 -3.19
CA VAL A 44 -5.35 -12.05 -4.19
C VAL A 44 -4.39 -13.23 -4.33
N ARG A 45 -4.53 -13.98 -5.42
CA ARG A 45 -3.59 -15.02 -5.79
C ARG A 45 -2.58 -14.45 -6.78
N CYS A 46 -1.29 -14.51 -6.46
CA CYS A 46 -0.25 -14.36 -7.47
C CYS A 46 -0.40 -15.52 -8.48
N LYS A 47 -0.75 -15.20 -9.73
CA LYS A 47 -0.53 -16.13 -10.83
C LYS A 47 0.96 -16.08 -11.14
N LEU A 48 1.69 -17.12 -10.74
CA LEU A 48 3.05 -17.37 -11.20
C LEU A 48 3.02 -17.82 -12.66
#